data_AF-A0A261BJW3-F1
#
_entry.id   AF-A0A261BJW3-F1
#
_cell.length_a   1.000
_cell.length_b   1.000
_cell.length_c   1.000
_cell.angle_alpha   90.00
_cell.angle_beta   90.00
_cell.angle_gamma   90.00
#
_symmetry.space_group_name_H-M   'P 1'
#
loop_
_entity.id
_entity.type
_entity.pdbx_description
1 polymer ?
#
loop_
_entity_poly.entity_id
_entity_poly.type
_entity_poly.pdbx_seq_one_letter_code
_entity_poly.pdbx_strand_id
1 'polypeptide(L)'
;MLGSDSKVENCVAAATVNLTAEGEKIKRHGSPIHHLLRTFSETCHKTGNYVLTRDLLKGAFDSDKKTEVIDKCIKEQYLRVRRNNVLERTNRSTGSDTLKDLLRRVSAGNGVAKFNELQEHGAMHLVEIEPIIEGNFRQRVKDEASPRFSLRVNR
;
A
#
# COMPACT_ATOMS: atom_id res chain seq x y z
N MET A 1 -42.27 32.62 -12.31
CA MET A 1 -41.29 31.61 -11.82
C MET A 1 -40.14 31.58 -12.81
N LEU A 2 -39.02 32.23 -12.51
CA LEU A 2 -37.82 32.17 -13.36
C LEU A 2 -36.93 31.06 -12.83
N GLY A 3 -36.98 29.89 -13.48
CA GLY A 3 -35.97 28.87 -13.30
C GLY A 3 -34.65 29.42 -13.83
N SER A 4 -33.73 29.77 -12.94
CA SER A 4 -32.38 30.12 -13.32
C SER A 4 -31.65 28.84 -13.73
N ASP A 5 -31.50 28.63 -15.04
CA ASP A 5 -30.60 27.61 -15.58
C ASP A 5 -29.15 27.94 -15.18
N SER A 6 -28.68 27.29 -14.11
CA SER A 6 -27.29 27.32 -13.69
C SER A 6 -26.52 26.26 -14.47
N LYS A 7 -25.54 26.69 -15.28
CA LYS A 7 -24.67 25.78 -16.04
C LYS A 7 -23.33 25.63 -15.31
N VAL A 8 -22.88 24.39 -15.15
CA VAL A 8 -21.53 24.08 -14.67
C VAL A 8 -20.56 24.09 -15.83
N GLU A 9 -19.42 24.77 -15.69
CA GLU A 9 -18.36 24.86 -16.70
C GLU A 9 -16.99 24.57 -16.07
N ASN A 10 -16.01 24.18 -16.90
CA ASN A 10 -14.65 23.83 -16.48
C ASN A 10 -14.56 22.71 -15.42
N CYS A 11 -15.41 21.69 -15.53
CA CYS A 11 -15.30 20.51 -14.68
C CYS A 11 -13.97 19.78 -14.91
N VAL A 12 -13.21 19.58 -13.83
CA VAL A 12 -12.06 18.69 -13.78
C VAL A 12 -12.39 17.58 -12.78
N ALA A 13 -12.35 16.34 -13.25
CA ALA A 13 -12.40 15.17 -12.39
C ALA A 13 -10.97 14.74 -12.06
N ALA A 14 -10.65 14.65 -10.78
CA ALA A 14 -9.41 14.14 -10.24
C ALA A 14 -9.69 13.08 -9.17
N ALA A 15 -8.65 12.39 -8.71
CA ALA A 15 -8.73 11.52 -7.56
C ALA A 15 -7.46 11.64 -6.75
N THR A 16 -7.60 11.78 -5.44
CA THR A 16 -6.48 11.63 -4.50
C THR A 16 -6.38 10.17 -4.10
N VAL A 17 -5.16 9.62 -4.14
CA VAL A 17 -4.89 8.25 -3.74
C VAL A 17 -4.05 8.28 -2.47
N ASN A 18 -4.66 7.89 -1.36
CA ASN A 18 -4.02 7.76 -0.06
C ASN A 18 -3.68 6.29 0.20
N LEU A 19 -2.68 6.02 1.06
CA LEU A 19 -2.37 4.66 1.49
C LEU A 19 -3.19 4.31 2.73
N THR A 20 -3.74 3.09 2.77
CA THR A 20 -4.32 2.56 4.01
C THR A 20 -3.24 2.31 5.06
N ALA A 21 -3.62 2.04 6.31
CA ALA A 21 -2.66 1.64 7.35
C ALA A 21 -1.83 0.40 6.95
N GLU A 22 -2.42 -0.57 6.25
CA GLU A 22 -1.71 -1.73 5.71
C GLU A 22 -0.76 -1.31 4.57
N GLY A 23 -1.21 -0.45 3.65
CA GLY A 23 -0.37 0.11 2.59
C GLY A 23 0.84 0.87 3.12
N GLU A 24 0.67 1.67 4.17
CA GLU A 24 1.77 2.38 4.87
C GLU A 24 2.77 1.41 5.50
N LYS A 25 2.29 0.34 6.16
CA LYS A 25 3.16 -0.71 6.72
C LYS A 25 4.00 -1.35 5.62
N ILE A 26 3.39 -1.71 4.48
CA ILE A 26 4.10 -2.32 3.35
C ILE A 26 5.08 -1.32 2.72
N LYS A 27 4.70 -0.06 2.54
CA LYS A 27 5.61 0.99 2.03
C LYS A 27 6.88 1.10 2.88
N ARG A 28 6.75 1.06 4.21
CA ARG A 28 7.89 1.17 5.14
C ARG A 28 8.70 -0.13 5.20
N HIS A 29 8.02 -1.22 5.48
CA HIS A 29 8.67 -2.47 5.86
C HIS A 29 8.84 -3.47 4.69
N GLY A 30 8.18 -3.24 3.57
CA GLY A 30 8.08 -4.18 2.47
C GLY A 30 6.88 -5.11 2.60
N SER A 31 6.63 -5.89 1.55
CA SER A 31 5.58 -6.90 1.53
C SER A 31 5.83 -7.95 2.62
N PRO A 32 4.78 -8.65 3.11
CA PRO A 32 4.90 -9.49 4.30
C PRO A 32 6.05 -10.51 4.27
N ILE A 33 6.32 -11.12 3.11
CA ILE A 33 7.44 -12.06 2.92
C ILE A 33 8.79 -11.34 3.07
N HIS A 34 8.97 -10.21 2.37
CA HIS A 34 10.20 -9.42 2.44
C HIS A 34 10.45 -8.90 3.85
N HIS A 35 9.39 -8.42 4.51
CA HIS A 35 9.46 -7.97 5.89
C HIS A 35 9.88 -9.13 6.81
N LEU A 36 9.22 -10.28 6.75
CA LEU A 36 9.55 -11.44 7.59
C LEU A 36 11.02 -11.88 7.40
N LEU A 37 11.48 -11.98 6.16
CA LEU A 37 12.84 -12.46 5.87
C LEU A 37 13.92 -11.45 6.28
N ARG A 38 13.61 -10.15 6.22
CA ARG A 38 14.46 -9.12 6.81
C ARG A 38 14.48 -9.24 8.33
N THR A 39 13.32 -9.35 8.97
CA THR A 39 13.23 -9.55 10.44
C THR A 39 13.98 -10.79 10.89
N PHE A 40 13.91 -11.89 10.12
CA PHE A 40 14.70 -13.10 10.37
C PHE A 40 16.20 -12.77 10.41
N SER A 41 16.72 -12.14 9.35
CA SER A 41 18.14 -11.80 9.26
C SER A 41 18.60 -10.82 10.35
N GLU A 42 17.78 -9.80 10.67
CA GLU A 42 18.07 -8.86 11.76
C GLU A 42 18.08 -9.55 13.12
N THR A 43 17.14 -10.47 13.37
CA THR A 43 17.08 -11.22 14.64
C THR A 43 18.23 -12.21 14.76
N CYS A 44 18.62 -12.88 13.67
CA CYS A 44 19.83 -13.69 13.61
C CYS A 44 21.07 -12.87 13.97
N HIS A 45 21.22 -11.68 13.38
CA HIS A 45 22.34 -10.81 13.66
C HIS A 45 22.37 -10.35 15.13
N LYS A 46 21.23 -9.96 15.69
CA LYS A 46 21.11 -9.54 17.10
C LYS A 46 21.43 -10.67 18.09
N THR A 47 21.10 -11.91 17.76
CA THR A 47 21.26 -13.06 18.65
C THR A 47 22.57 -13.83 18.43
N GLY A 48 23.30 -13.55 17.35
CA GLY A 48 24.48 -14.33 16.93
C GLY A 48 24.16 -15.72 16.38
N ASN A 49 22.88 -16.03 16.14
CA ASN A 49 22.43 -17.33 15.66
C ASN A 49 22.00 -17.27 14.19
N TYR A 50 22.43 -18.24 13.37
CA TYR A 50 22.03 -18.33 11.95
C TYR A 50 20.67 -19.00 11.73
N VAL A 51 20.04 -19.46 12.82
CA VAL A 51 18.75 -20.13 12.83
C VAL A 51 17.90 -19.55 13.97
N LEU A 52 16.58 -19.56 13.81
CA LEU A 52 15.65 -19.06 14.83
C LEU A 52 14.58 -20.09 15.12
N THR A 53 14.11 -20.19 16.36
CA THR A 53 12.88 -20.93 16.62
C THR A 53 11.69 -20.20 16.02
N ARG A 54 10.65 -20.94 15.63
CA ARG A 54 9.41 -20.35 15.12
C ARG A 54 8.81 -19.32 16.07
N ASP A 55 8.85 -19.57 17.38
CA ASP A 55 8.27 -18.67 18.38
C ASP A 55 9.07 -17.38 18.53
N LEU A 56 10.39 -17.45 18.49
CA LEU A 56 11.25 -16.26 18.51
C LEU A 56 10.98 -15.38 17.28
N LEU A 57 10.85 -15.98 16.10
CA LEU A 57 10.53 -15.23 14.88
C LEU A 57 9.12 -14.62 14.94
N LYS A 58 8.12 -15.34 15.46
CA LYS A 58 6.76 -14.80 15.67
C LYS A 58 6.76 -13.62 16.64
N GLY A 59 7.55 -13.69 17.71
CA GLY A 59 7.72 -12.61 18.68
C GLY A 59 8.34 -11.36 18.04
N ALA A 60 9.36 -11.54 17.20
CA ALA A 60 10.08 -10.44 16.55
C ALA A 60 9.34 -9.83 15.35
N PHE A 61 8.49 -10.59 14.66
CA PHE A 61 7.78 -10.11 13.48
C PHE A 61 6.46 -9.43 13.85
N ASP A 62 6.39 -8.11 13.73
CA ASP A 62 5.20 -7.33 14.07
C ASP A 62 4.16 -7.35 12.93
N SER A 63 3.22 -8.30 12.98
CA SER A 63 2.13 -8.50 12.02
C SER A 63 1.01 -9.34 12.62
N ASP A 64 -0.25 -9.04 12.31
CA ASP A 64 -1.39 -9.86 12.73
C ASP A 64 -1.43 -11.22 12.01
N LYS A 65 -0.75 -11.32 10.85
CA LYS A 65 -0.70 -12.53 10.01
C LYS A 65 0.63 -13.29 10.16
N LYS A 66 1.32 -13.17 11.31
CA LYS A 66 2.64 -13.79 11.57
C LYS A 66 2.71 -15.26 11.12
N THR A 67 1.77 -16.08 11.57
CA THR A 67 1.77 -17.54 11.33
C THR A 67 1.62 -17.85 9.84
N GLU A 68 0.66 -17.23 9.17
CA GLU A 68 0.38 -17.44 7.74
C GLU A 68 1.57 -17.05 6.86
N VAL A 69 2.21 -15.92 7.17
CA VAL A 69 3.38 -15.44 6.42
C VAL A 69 4.58 -16.37 6.61
N ILE A 70 4.81 -16.87 7.83
CA ILE A 70 5.87 -17.87 8.09
C ILE A 70 5.60 -19.15 7.31
N ASP A 71 4.36 -19.66 7.34
CA ASP A 71 4.00 -20.89 6.62
C ASP A 71 4.12 -20.72 5.11
N LYS A 72 3.75 -19.55 4.58
CA LYS A 72 3.98 -19.21 3.18
C LYS A 72 5.48 -19.19 2.86
N CYS A 73 6.32 -18.61 3.72
CA CYS A 73 7.77 -18.62 3.51
C CYS A 73 8.38 -20.04 3.56
N ILE A 74 7.82 -20.95 4.35
CA ILE A 74 8.23 -22.36 4.38
C ILE A 74 7.78 -23.08 3.10
N LYS A 75 6.52 -22.90 2.70
CA LYS A 75 5.95 -23.50 1.49
C LYS A 75 6.70 -23.05 0.22
N GLU A 76 7.02 -21.76 0.13
CA GLU A 76 7.79 -21.16 -0.95
C GLU A 76 9.32 -21.41 -0.82
N GLN A 77 9.75 -22.18 0.18
CA GLN A 77 11.13 -22.58 0.42
C GLN A 77 12.10 -21.41 0.66
N TYR A 78 11.62 -20.25 1.11
CA TYR A 78 12.49 -19.18 1.64
C TYR A 78 13.01 -19.52 3.04
N LEU A 79 12.21 -20.26 3.81
CA LEU A 79 12.59 -20.83 5.09
C LEU A 79 12.50 -22.35 5.03
N ARG A 80 13.40 -23.02 5.73
CA ARG A 80 13.38 -24.48 5.93
C ARG A 80 13.16 -24.78 7.41
N VAL A 81 12.28 -25.73 7.69
CA VAL A 81 12.07 -26.27 9.04
C VAL A 81 13.06 -27.41 9.29
N ARG A 82 13.80 -27.32 10.40
CA ARG A 82 14.68 -28.37 10.94
C ARG A 82 14.03 -29.02 12.17
N ARG A 83 14.75 -29.95 12.81
CA ARG A 83 14.35 -30.55 14.09
C ARG A 83 14.03 -29.45 15.12
N ASN A 84 13.10 -29.74 16.02
CA ASN A 84 12.66 -28.83 17.10
C ASN A 84 12.07 -27.50 16.59
N ASN A 85 11.42 -27.49 15.41
CA ASN A 85 10.78 -26.30 14.84
C ASN A 85 11.73 -25.10 14.65
N VAL A 86 13.01 -25.40 14.44
CA VAL A 86 14.03 -24.40 14.10
C VAL A 86 13.89 -24.04 12.62
N LEU A 87 13.91 -22.75 12.34
CA LEU A 87 13.83 -22.16 11.02
C LEU A 87 15.21 -21.71 10.56
N GLU A 88 15.54 -22.06 9.33
CA GLU A 88 16.76 -21.64 8.65
C GLU A 88 16.38 -20.95 7.34
N ARG A 89 17.04 -19.82 7.04
CA ARG A 89 16.85 -19.12 5.78
C ARG A 89 17.59 -19.87 4.66
N THR A 90 16.94 -20.06 3.52
CA THR A 90 17.56 -20.67 2.34
C THR A 90 18.24 -19.62 1.47
N ASN A 91 19.05 -20.06 0.50
CA ASN A 91 19.67 -19.18 -0.49
C ASN A 91 18.70 -18.69 -1.57
N ARG A 92 17.39 -18.98 -1.45
CA ARG A 92 16.40 -18.58 -2.43
C ARG A 92 16.19 -17.07 -2.37
N SER A 93 16.39 -16.40 -3.50
CA SER A 93 16.12 -14.97 -3.63
C SER A 93 14.62 -14.72 -3.68
N THR A 94 14.16 -13.68 -2.99
CA THR A 94 12.77 -13.20 -3.01
C THR A 94 12.47 -12.29 -4.21
N GLY A 95 13.48 -11.97 -5.01
CA GLY A 95 13.38 -10.96 -6.05
C GLY A 95 13.25 -9.55 -5.48
N SER A 96 12.81 -8.61 -6.33
CA SER A 96 12.49 -7.25 -5.93
C SER A 96 11.10 -7.15 -5.30
N ASP A 97 10.97 -6.26 -4.32
CA ASP A 97 9.69 -5.98 -3.66
C ASP A 97 8.88 -4.94 -4.47
N THR A 98 8.40 -5.36 -5.65
CA THR A 98 7.71 -4.48 -6.61
C THR A 98 6.49 -3.79 -6.00
N LEU A 99 5.79 -4.45 -5.09
CA LEU A 99 4.66 -3.88 -4.37
C LEU A 99 5.09 -2.73 -3.46
N LYS A 100 6.20 -2.86 -2.73
CA LYS A 100 6.74 -1.77 -1.91
C LYS A 100 7.10 -0.56 -2.77
N ASP A 101 7.75 -0.80 -3.90
CA ASP A 101 8.16 0.27 -4.82
C ASP A 101 6.95 0.96 -5.46
N LEU A 102 5.92 0.19 -5.82
CA LEU A 102 4.63 0.72 -6.27
C LEU A 102 4.02 1.66 -5.22
N LEU A 103 3.89 1.21 -3.97
CA LEU A 103 3.31 2.04 -2.90
C LEU A 103 4.15 3.28 -2.56
N ARG A 104 5.48 3.20 -2.70
CA ARG A 104 6.36 4.38 -2.58
C ARG A 104 6.08 5.40 -3.68
N ARG A 105 5.87 4.97 -4.92
CA ARG A 105 5.51 5.87 -6.04
C ARG A 105 4.14 6.52 -5.82
N VAL A 106 3.15 5.74 -5.37
CA VAL A 106 1.80 6.23 -5.01
C VAL A 106 1.92 7.34 -3.96
N SER A 107 2.65 7.09 -2.87
CA SER A 107 2.81 8.06 -1.77
C SER A 107 3.60 9.31 -2.15
N ALA A 108 4.46 9.25 -3.17
CA ALA A 108 5.30 10.39 -3.57
C ALA A 108 4.57 11.42 -4.44
N GLY A 109 3.30 11.20 -4.79
CA GLY A 109 2.57 12.09 -5.69
C GLY A 109 3.11 12.10 -7.13
N ASN A 110 4.06 11.22 -7.46
CA ASN A 110 4.50 10.94 -8.83
C ASN A 110 3.42 10.11 -9.52
N GLY A 111 2.29 10.78 -9.78
CA GLY A 111 0.98 10.25 -10.11
C GLY A 111 0.88 9.57 -11.47
N VAL A 112 1.57 8.45 -11.64
CA VAL A 112 1.23 7.43 -12.64
C VAL A 112 1.53 6.02 -12.12
N ALA A 113 1.36 5.76 -10.82
CA ALA A 113 0.99 4.39 -10.45
C ALA A 113 -0.43 4.21 -10.99
N LYS A 114 -0.54 3.69 -12.23
CA LYS A 114 -1.84 3.53 -12.88
C LYS A 114 -2.70 2.69 -11.95
N PHE A 115 -3.97 3.06 -11.79
CA PHE A 115 -4.97 2.19 -11.18
C PHE A 115 -4.83 0.74 -11.70
N ASN A 116 -4.51 0.60 -12.99
CA ASN A 116 -4.16 -0.67 -13.63
C ASN A 116 -3.00 -1.42 -12.95
N GLU A 117 -1.90 -0.77 -12.58
CA GLU A 117 -0.78 -1.42 -11.86
C GLU A 117 -1.23 -1.91 -10.48
N LEU A 118 -1.97 -1.07 -9.73
CA LEU A 118 -2.52 -1.49 -8.44
C LEU A 118 -3.50 -2.66 -8.59
N GLN A 119 -4.29 -2.68 -9.67
CA GLN A 119 -5.23 -3.74 -9.99
C GLN A 119 -4.53 -5.03 -10.42
N GLU A 120 -3.53 -4.95 -11.31
CA GLU A 120 -2.70 -6.08 -11.76
C GLU A 120 -1.99 -6.75 -10.58
N HIS A 121 -1.54 -5.95 -9.60
CA HIS A 121 -0.91 -6.45 -8.38
C HIS A 121 -1.91 -6.86 -7.28
N GLY A 122 -3.23 -6.75 -7.51
CA GLY A 122 -4.26 -7.03 -6.50
C GLY A 122 -4.19 -6.13 -5.26
N ALA A 123 -3.54 -4.97 -5.38
CA ALA A 123 -3.17 -4.04 -4.31
C ALA A 123 -4.21 -2.93 -4.08
N MET A 124 -5.37 -3.01 -4.73
CA MET A 124 -6.45 -2.01 -4.60
C MET A 124 -6.93 -1.81 -3.16
N HIS A 125 -6.83 -2.83 -2.31
CA HIS A 125 -7.20 -2.76 -0.90
C HIS A 125 -6.17 -2.00 -0.03
N LEU A 126 -5.00 -1.68 -0.58
CA LEU A 126 -3.92 -0.96 0.12
C LEU A 126 -3.99 0.56 -0.08
N VAL A 127 -4.96 1.02 -0.87
CA VAL A 127 -5.17 2.43 -1.19
C VAL A 127 -6.61 2.85 -0.90
N GLU A 128 -6.76 4.10 -0.48
CA GLU A 128 -8.03 4.80 -0.40
C GLU A 128 -8.07 5.81 -1.54
N ILE A 129 -9.17 5.78 -2.31
CA ILE A 129 -9.35 6.67 -3.46
C ILE A 129 -10.47 7.64 -3.11
N GLU A 130 -10.11 8.91 -3.00
CA GLU A 130 -11.03 10.01 -2.83
C GLU A 130 -11.24 10.70 -4.18
N PRO A 131 -12.36 10.46 -4.87
CA PRO A 131 -12.67 11.19 -6.10
C PRO A 131 -13.00 12.65 -5.75
N ILE A 132 -12.43 13.56 -6.53
CA ILE A 132 -12.61 15.00 -6.41
C ILE A 132 -13.14 15.51 -7.74
N ILE A 133 -14.31 16.15 -7.71
CA ILE A 133 -14.83 16.88 -8.86
C ILE A 133 -14.76 18.36 -8.54
N GLU A 134 -13.97 19.10 -9.30
CA GLU A 134 -13.89 20.55 -9.20
C GLU A 134 -14.50 21.19 -10.43
N GLY A 135 -15.18 22.32 -10.25
CA GLY A 135 -15.74 23.06 -11.37
C GLY A 135 -16.21 24.43 -10.94
N ASN A 136 -16.71 25.19 -11.92
CA ASN A 136 -17.20 26.55 -11.69
C ASN A 136 -18.68 26.63 -12.06
N PHE A 137 -19.45 27.35 -11.25
CA PHE A 137 -20.81 27.74 -11.63
C PHE A 137 -20.74 28.96 -12.54
N ARG A 138 -21.27 28.85 -13.76
CA ARG A 138 -21.36 29.98 -14.69
C ARG A 138 -22.29 31.03 -14.13
N GLN A 139 -21.78 32.23 -13.89
CA GLN A 139 -22.59 33.40 -13.55
C GLN A 139 -23.03 34.15 -14.81
N ARG A 140 -24.21 34.78 -14.76
CA ARG A 140 -24.71 35.65 -15.84
C ARG A 140 -24.03 37.02 -15.89
N VAL A 141 -23.34 37.40 -14.80
CA VAL A 141 -22.66 38.70 -14.66
C VAL A 141 -21.19 38.53 -15.04
N LYS A 142 -20.69 39.33 -16.00
CA LYS A 142 -19.35 39.18 -16.60
C LYS A 142 -18.20 39.62 -15.69
N ASP A 143 -18.48 40.40 -14.64
CA ASP A 143 -17.46 41.08 -13.84
C ASP A 143 -17.18 40.42 -12.47
N GLU A 144 -17.83 39.29 -12.16
CA GLU A 144 -17.59 38.52 -10.93
C GLU A 144 -16.86 37.20 -11.21
N ALA A 145 -15.97 36.82 -10.31
CA ALA A 145 -15.29 35.53 -10.35
C ALA A 145 -16.31 34.41 -10.11
N SER A 146 -16.41 33.48 -11.07
CA SER A 146 -17.35 32.35 -10.97
C SER A 146 -17.10 31.52 -9.69
N PRO A 147 -18.14 31.22 -8.89
CA PRO A 147 -18.00 30.42 -7.69
C PRO A 147 -17.44 29.05 -8.02
N ARG A 148 -16.37 28.66 -7.31
CA ARG A 148 -15.77 27.33 -7.42
C ARG A 148 -16.50 26.38 -6.48
N PHE A 149 -16.70 25.15 -6.91
CA PHE A 149 -17.10 24.04 -6.04
C PHE A 149 -16.08 22.92 -6.08
N SER A 150 -15.97 22.20 -4.98
CA SER A 150 -15.20 20.96 -4.85
C SER A 150 -16.11 19.93 -4.20
N LEU A 151 -16.40 18.85 -4.91
CA LEU A 151 -17.18 17.74 -4.41
C LEU A 151 -16.23 16.58 -4.11
N ARG A 152 -16.18 16.18 -2.84
CA ARG A 152 -15.40 15.03 -2.37
C ARG A 152 -16.38 13.94 -1.96
N VAL A 153 -16.19 12.72 -2.47
CA VAL A 153 -16.99 11.57 -2.06
C VAL A 153 -16.20 10.78 -1.03
N ASN A 154 -16.60 10.88 0.24
CA ASN A 154 -16.06 10.03 1.30
C ASN A 154 -16.81 8.68 1.26
N ARG A 155 -16.06 7.58 1.28
CA ARG A 155 -16.62 6.22 1.41
C ARG A 155 -16.66 5.78 2.86
#